data_AF-A0A7Y5LSK9-F1
#
_entry.id   AF-A0A7Y5LSK9-F1
#
_cell.length_a   1.000
_cell.length_b   1.000
_cell.length_c   1.000
_cell.angle_alpha   90.00
_cell.angle_beta   90.00
_cell.angle_gamma   90.00
#
_symmetry.space_group_name_H-M   'P 1'
#
loop_
_entity.id
_entity.type
_entity.pdbx_description
1 polymer ?
#
loop_
_entity_poly.entity_id
_entity_poly.type
_entity_poly.pdbx_seq_one_letter_code
_entity_poly.pdbx_strand_id
1 'polypeptide(L)'
;METSSLFTIIAAFLSQSPIVVVWIVGAVLAYRQKPVYPRKSLLIIIAMLLFLGQLFINTILNIVFPMMWDTQQLLLSYNVKAMVTSMIMTAGWILIMMALFMKEKSRDGFGQN
;
A
#
# COMPACT_ATOMS: atom_id res chain seq x y z
N MET A 1 -27.07 10.28 -18.53
CA MET A 1 -26.67 9.43 -17.38
C MET A 1 -25.26 8.83 -17.53
N GLU A 2 -24.61 8.89 -18.71
CA GLU A 2 -23.25 8.36 -18.91
C GLU A 2 -22.11 9.33 -18.51
N THR A 3 -22.35 10.64 -18.51
CA THR A 3 -21.34 11.65 -18.12
C THR A 3 -21.01 11.57 -16.62
N SER A 4 -22.00 11.24 -15.80
CA SER A 4 -21.82 10.98 -14.36
C SER A 4 -20.84 9.84 -14.09
N SER A 5 -20.90 8.74 -14.86
CA SER A 5 -19.99 7.61 -14.68
C SER A 5 -18.54 7.94 -15.04
N LEU A 6 -18.29 8.70 -16.11
CA LEU A 6 -16.94 9.11 -16.49
C LEU A 6 -16.32 10.04 -15.44
N PHE A 7 -17.09 10.97 -14.88
CA PHE A 7 -16.61 11.88 -13.85
C PHE A 7 -16.24 11.14 -12.56
N THR A 8 -17.02 10.13 -12.16
CA THR A 8 -16.71 9.27 -11.01
C THR A 8 -15.42 8.47 -11.22
N ILE A 9 -15.20 7.94 -12.42
CA ILE A 9 -13.97 7.20 -12.75
C ILE A 9 -12.75 8.12 -12.69
N ILE A 10 -12.83 9.31 -13.29
CA ILE A 10 -11.74 10.29 -13.29
C ILE A 10 -11.43 10.74 -11.86
N ALA A 11 -12.45 11.05 -11.05
CA ALA A 11 -12.28 11.42 -9.64
C ALA A 11 -11.65 10.29 -8.81
N ALA A 12 -12.03 9.04 -9.08
CA ALA A 12 -11.44 7.87 -8.42
C ALA A 12 -9.98 7.62 -8.83
N PHE A 13 -9.60 7.92 -10.07
CA PHE A 13 -8.22 7.88 -10.52
C PHE A 13 -7.38 9.01 -9.94
N LEU A 14 -7.93 10.24 -9.92
CA LEU A 14 -7.25 11.40 -9.35
C LEU A 14 -6.96 11.21 -7.86
N SER A 15 -7.90 10.67 -7.09
CA SER A 15 -7.72 10.44 -5.66
C SER A 15 -6.68 9.35 -5.34
N GLN A 16 -6.49 8.38 -6.24
CA GLN A 16 -5.49 7.32 -6.10
C GLN A 16 -4.10 7.71 -6.64
N SER A 17 -4.02 8.70 -7.53
CA SER A 17 -2.77 9.11 -8.17
C SER A 17 -1.62 9.47 -7.21
N PRO A 18 -1.82 10.16 -6.06
CA PRO A 18 -0.72 10.52 -5.18
C PRO A 18 -0.11 9.28 -4.51
N ILE A 19 -0.96 8.31 -4.16
CA ILE A 19 -0.53 7.01 -3.63
C ILE A 19 0.32 6.28 -4.66
N VAL A 20 -0.10 6.23 -5.92
CA VAL A 20 0.67 5.56 -6.99
C VAL A 20 2.05 6.21 -7.16
N VAL A 21 2.13 7.55 -7.08
CA VAL A 21 3.41 8.27 -7.18
C VAL A 21 4.34 7.92 -6.00
N VAL A 22 3.84 7.96 -4.76
CA VAL A 22 4.62 7.59 -3.57
C VAL A 22 5.19 6.18 -3.69
N TRP A 23 4.41 5.26 -4.27
CA TRP A 23 4.83 3.89 -4.49
C TRP A 23 5.90 3.73 -5.54
N ILE A 24 5.77 4.42 -6.69
CA ILE A 24 6.79 4.40 -7.74
C ILE A 24 8.10 4.93 -7.16
N VAL A 25 8.05 6.05 -6.43
CA VAL A 25 9.23 6.63 -5.79
C VAL A 25 9.83 5.67 -4.75
N GLY A 26 8.99 5.05 -3.90
CA GLY A 26 9.42 4.05 -2.92
C GLY A 26 10.09 2.83 -3.55
N ALA A 27 9.51 2.30 -4.63
CA ALA A 27 10.06 1.17 -5.39
C ALA A 27 11.41 1.52 -6.03
N VAL A 28 11.52 2.70 -6.65
CA VAL A 28 12.76 3.18 -7.27
C VAL A 28 13.86 3.38 -6.22
N LEU A 29 13.52 3.96 -5.07
CA LEU A 29 14.47 4.14 -3.96
C LEU A 29 14.92 2.79 -3.39
N ALA A 30 13.99 1.85 -3.18
CA ALA A 30 14.31 0.50 -2.69
C ALA A 30 15.19 -0.30 -3.65
N TYR A 31 14.99 -0.13 -4.96
CA TYR A 31 15.79 -0.78 -5.99
C TYR A 31 17.20 -0.16 -6.07
N ARG A 32 17.30 1.17 -6.06
CA ARG A 32 18.59 1.88 -6.12
C ARG A 32 19.44 1.70 -4.86
N GLN A 33 18.83 1.63 -3.68
CA GLN A 33 19.55 1.47 -2.40
C GLN A 33 19.82 0.00 -2.02
N LYS A 34 19.36 -0.97 -2.82
CA LYS A 34 19.52 -2.41 -2.55
C LYS A 34 20.96 -2.85 -2.21
N PRO A 35 22.03 -2.40 -2.91
CA PRO A 35 23.38 -2.83 -2.58
C PRO A 35 23.96 -2.17 -1.33
N VAL A 36 23.40 -1.04 -0.87
CA VAL A 36 23.92 -0.28 0.27
C VAL A 36 23.18 -0.65 1.56
N TYR A 37 21.86 -0.84 1.51
CA TYR A 37 21.01 -1.10 2.69
C TYR A 37 19.99 -2.22 2.45
N PRO A 38 20.41 -3.51 2.46
CA PRO A 38 19.54 -4.64 2.12
C PRO A 38 18.34 -4.79 3.05
N ARG A 39 18.48 -4.42 4.33
CA ARG A 39 17.38 -4.49 5.32
C ARG A 39 16.27 -3.47 5.05
N LYS A 40 16.63 -2.23 4.66
CA LYS A 40 15.65 -1.18 4.33
C LYS A 40 14.91 -1.52 3.04
N SER A 41 15.63 -1.97 2.02
CA SER A 41 15.02 -2.43 0.75
C SER A 41 14.02 -3.57 0.98
N LEU A 42 14.35 -4.54 1.84
CA LEU A 42 13.46 -5.66 2.16
C LEU A 42 12.17 -5.21 2.87
N LEU A 43 12.25 -4.27 3.82
CA LEU A 43 11.06 -3.69 4.46
C LEU A 43 10.15 -2.97 3.46
N ILE A 44 10.72 -2.21 2.52
CA ILE A 44 9.96 -1.51 1.48
C ILE A 44 9.29 -2.51 0.53
N ILE A 45 9.99 -3.59 0.15
CA ILE A 45 9.42 -4.65 -0.69
C ILE A 45 8.27 -5.37 0.02
N ILE A 46 8.41 -5.67 1.31
CA ILE A 46 7.33 -6.27 2.11
C ILE A 46 6.13 -5.31 2.19
N ALA A 47 6.37 -4.02 2.43
CA ALA A 47 5.31 -3.02 2.42
C ALA A 47 4.59 -3.00 1.06
N MET A 48 5.34 -2.95 -0.05
CA MET A 48 4.76 -3.03 -1.40
C MET A 48 3.91 -4.29 -1.60
N LEU A 49 4.39 -5.46 -1.18
CA LEU A 49 3.66 -6.72 -1.32
C LEU A 49 2.37 -6.73 -0.49
N LEU A 50 2.42 -6.25 0.74
CA LEU A 50 1.24 -6.14 1.61
C LEU A 50 0.16 -5.28 0.97
N PHE A 51 0.55 -4.12 0.44
CA PHE A 51 -0.40 -3.25 -0.18
C PHE A 51 -0.88 -3.75 -1.56
N LEU A 52 -0.03 -4.42 -2.36
CA LEU A 52 -0.47 -5.06 -3.62
C LEU A 52 -1.49 -6.16 -3.34
N GLY A 53 -1.23 -6.97 -2.30
CA GLY A 53 -2.17 -7.97 -1.81
C GLY A 53 -3.48 -7.33 -1.36
N GLN A 54 -3.42 -6.24 -0.60
CA GLN A 54 -4.60 -5.47 -0.20
C GLN A 54 -5.41 -4.96 -1.41
N LEU A 55 -4.73 -4.48 -2.46
CA LEU A 55 -5.38 -3.99 -3.67
C LEU A 55 -6.10 -5.14 -4.41
N PHE A 56 -5.44 -6.29 -4.55
CA PHE A 56 -6.05 -7.49 -5.13
C PHE A 56 -7.26 -7.98 -4.33
N ILE A 57 -7.12 -8.07 -3.01
CA ILE A 57 -8.22 -8.46 -2.11
C ILE A 57 -9.38 -7.46 -2.25
N ASN A 58 -9.11 -6.16 -2.27
CA ASN A 58 -10.16 -5.15 -2.44
C ASN A 58 -10.90 -5.28 -3.76
N THR A 59 -10.17 -5.50 -4.86
CA THR A 59 -10.76 -5.70 -6.19
C THR A 59 -11.63 -6.95 -6.24
N ILE A 60 -11.12 -8.08 -5.75
CA ILE A 60 -11.87 -9.35 -5.70
C ILE A 60 -13.11 -9.18 -4.82
N LEU A 61 -12.97 -8.63 -3.61
CA LEU A 61 -14.10 -8.42 -2.71
C LEU A 61 -15.13 -7.47 -3.34
N ASN A 62 -14.72 -6.37 -3.98
CA ASN A 62 -15.67 -5.43 -4.59
C ASN A 62 -16.43 -6.00 -5.80
N ILE A 63 -15.86 -6.98 -6.51
CA ILE A 63 -16.51 -7.61 -7.67
C ILE A 63 -17.35 -8.81 -7.25
N VAL A 64 -16.81 -9.65 -6.35
CA VAL A 64 -17.37 -10.95 -6.00
C VAL A 64 -18.39 -10.84 -4.85
N PHE A 65 -18.20 -9.96 -3.86
CA PHE A 65 -19.16 -9.83 -2.75
C PHE A 65 -20.57 -9.41 -3.19
N PRO A 66 -20.74 -8.41 -4.08
CA PRO A 66 -22.07 -8.00 -4.53
C PRO A 66 -22.81 -9.09 -5.31
N MET A 67 -22.10 -10.06 -5.88
CA MET A 67 -22.70 -11.19 -6.60
C MET A 67 -23.16 -12.32 -5.68
N MET A 68 -22.60 -12.45 -4.48
CA MET A 68 -22.87 -13.58 -3.59
C MET A 68 -23.75 -13.25 -2.37
N TRP A 69 -23.95 -11.97 -2.03
CA TRP A 69 -24.66 -11.57 -0.80
C TRP A 69 -25.87 -10.67 -1.04
N ASP A 70 -26.93 -10.93 -0.27
CA ASP A 70 -28.13 -10.10 -0.21
C ASP A 70 -27.84 -8.72 0.41
N THR A 71 -28.48 -7.69 -0.11
CA THR A 71 -28.23 -6.25 0.12
C THR A 71 -28.13 -5.84 1.59
N GLN A 72 -28.86 -6.49 2.51
CA GLN A 72 -28.81 -6.17 3.94
C GLN A 72 -27.54 -6.69 4.64
N GLN A 73 -27.00 -7.84 4.23
CA GLN A 73 -25.75 -8.37 4.81
C GLN A 73 -24.52 -7.60 4.30
N LEU A 74 -24.66 -6.96 3.14
CA LEU A 74 -23.63 -6.23 2.43
C LEU A 74 -23.07 -5.03 3.23
N LEU A 75 -23.93 -4.33 4.00
CA LEU A 75 -23.53 -3.20 4.85
C LEU A 75 -22.61 -3.61 6.01
N LEU A 76 -22.93 -4.71 6.68
CA LEU A 76 -22.12 -5.25 7.78
C LEU A 76 -20.77 -5.74 7.24
N SER A 77 -20.78 -6.45 6.12
CA SER A 77 -19.57 -6.89 5.42
C SER A 77 -18.70 -5.71 4.98
N TYR A 78 -19.30 -4.60 4.54
CA TYR A 78 -18.56 -3.42 4.11
C TYR A 78 -17.80 -2.76 5.27
N ASN A 79 -18.43 -2.65 6.44
CA ASN A 79 -17.79 -2.09 7.64
C ASN A 79 -16.63 -2.98 8.13
N VAL A 80 -16.82 -4.30 8.18
CA VAL A 80 -15.76 -5.25 8.56
C VAL A 80 -14.60 -5.16 7.57
N LYS A 81 -14.89 -5.14 6.28
CA LYS A 81 -13.89 -4.96 5.23
C LYS A 81 -13.12 -3.64 5.39
N ALA A 82 -13.83 -2.53 5.61
CA ALA A 82 -13.19 -1.22 5.79
C ALA A 82 -12.26 -1.22 7.01
N MET A 83 -12.67 -1.86 8.11
CA MET A 83 -11.87 -1.99 9.31
C MET A 83 -10.59 -2.80 9.07
N VAL A 84 -10.69 -3.99 8.46
CA VAL A 84 -9.52 -4.83 8.10
C VAL A 84 -8.58 -4.09 7.16
N THR A 85 -9.14 -3.43 6.14
CA THR A 85 -8.37 -2.65 5.16
C THR A 85 -7.60 -1.52 5.85
N SER A 86 -8.23 -0.83 6.81
CA SER A 86 -7.60 0.26 7.56
C SER A 86 -6.47 -0.23 8.47
N MET A 87 -6.60 -1.41 9.07
CA MET A 87 -5.54 -2.03 9.87
C MET A 87 -4.32 -2.39 9.02
N ILE A 88 -4.52 -2.98 7.83
CA ILE A 88 -3.44 -3.29 6.90
C ILE A 88 -2.75 -2.00 6.44
N MET A 89 -3.53 -0.97 6.09
CA MET A 89 -3.00 0.32 5.66
C MET A 89 -2.15 0.98 6.75
N THR A 90 -2.62 0.93 7.99
CA THR A 90 -1.89 1.45 9.15
C THR A 90 -0.58 0.69 9.37
N ALA A 91 -0.61 -0.65 9.30
CA ALA A 91 0.60 -1.47 9.40
C ALA A 91 1.61 -1.17 8.29
N GLY A 92 1.14 -0.98 7.06
CA GLY A 92 1.97 -0.56 5.93
C GLY A 92 2.63 0.80 6.16
N TRP A 93 1.89 1.77 6.68
CA TRP A 93 2.44 3.08 7.06
C TRP A 93 3.48 2.99 8.18
N ILE A 94 3.25 2.16 9.19
CA ILE A 94 4.22 1.92 10.27
C ILE A 94 5.52 1.35 9.69
N LEU A 95 5.44 0.37 8.77
CA LEU A 95 6.61 -0.21 8.11
C LEU A 95 7.38 0.84 7.29
N ILE A 96 6.67 1.72 6.56
CA ILE A 96 7.28 2.81 5.80
C ILE A 96 7.98 3.79 6.75
N MET A 97 7.32 4.21 7.84
CA MET A 97 7.91 5.12 8.82
C MET A 97 9.13 4.49 9.50
N MET A 98 9.06 3.20 9.86
CA MET A 98 10.22 2.46 10.34
C MET A 98 11.35 2.45 9.31
N ALA A 99 11.08 2.20 8.03
CA ALA A 99 12.10 2.20 6.99
C ALA A 99 12.76 3.58 6.81
N LEU A 100 11.98 4.67 6.89
CA LEU A 100 12.46 6.05 6.77
C LEU A 100 13.30 6.48 7.98
N PHE A 101 12.85 6.17 9.20
CA PHE A 101 13.50 6.60 10.44
C PHE A 101 14.48 5.57 11.03
N MET A 102 14.65 4.40 10.42
CA MET A 102 15.64 3.43 10.84
C MET A 102 17.03 4.05 10.66
N LYS A 103 17.58 4.51 11.78
CA LYS A 103 18.91 5.10 11.90
C LYS A 103 19.91 4.13 11.28
N GLU A 104 20.62 4.59 10.26
CA GLU A 104 21.74 3.83 9.73
C GLU A 104 22.75 3.67 10.85
N LYS A 105 22.98 2.42 11.27
CA LYS A 105 24.13 2.09 12.09
C LYS A 105 25.33 2.37 11.18
N SER A 106 25.89 3.57 11.30
CA SER A 106 26.97 4.00 10.43
C SER A 106 28.07 2.95 10.47
N ARG A 107 28.56 2.61 9.30
CA ARG A 107 29.63 1.64 9.11
C ARG A 107 30.98 2.34 9.38
N ASP A 108 31.04 3.19 10.40
CA ASP A 108 32.22 4.00 10.75
C ASP A 108 33.16 3.25 11.72
N GLY A 109 33.31 1.95 11.50
CA GLY A 109 34.12 1.07 12.36
C GLY A 109 35.26 0.33 11.66
N PHE A 110 35.47 0.54 10.36
CA PHE A 110 36.55 -0.12 9.61
C PHE A 110 37.26 0.89 8.73
N GLY A 111 38.19 1.62 9.33
CA GLY A 111 39.03 2.60 8.66
C GLY A 111 39.98 3.35 9.58
N GLN A 112 40.48 2.70 10.63
CA GLN A 112 41.72 3.11 11.31
C GLN A 112 42.66 1.92 11.25
N ASN A 113 43.45 1.87 10.19
CA ASN A 113 44.75 1.20 10.16
C ASN A 113 45.77 2.27 9.80
#